data_AF-A0A2N0H5R4-F1
#
_entry.id   AF-A0A2N0H5R4-F1
#
_cell.length_a   1.000
_cell.length_b   1.000
_cell.length_c   1.000
_cell.angle_alpha   90.00
_cell.angle_beta   90.00
_cell.angle_gamma   90.00
#
_symmetry.space_group_name_H-M   'P 1'
#
loop_
_entity.id
_entity.type
_entity.pdbx_description
1 polymer ?
#
loop_
_entity_poly.entity_id
_entity_poly.type
_entity_poly.pdbx_seq_one_letter_code
_entity_poly.pdbx_strand_id
1 'polypeptide(L)'
;MNTVWIHTDAAAMSAADSHAEDMLVATCLAAAAGGDINAYYDLGVAYSTGSHGVDCDLIEAHKWFNLAAVNGHGEAQMCRADISDEMNAREIAEAQRRAREWIAATSRRAA
;
A
#
# COMPACT_ATOMS: atom_id res chain seq x y z
N MET A 1 24.46 -27.55 44.68
CA MET A 1 23.04 -27.66 44.28
C MET A 1 22.61 -26.30 43.75
N ASN A 2 22.46 -26.09 42.44
CA ASN A 2 21.20 -26.13 41.65
C ASN A 2 20.06 -25.35 42.35
N THR A 3 19.38 -24.37 41.75
CA THR A 3 18.84 -24.33 40.38
C THR A 3 18.71 -22.91 39.81
N VAL A 4 18.99 -22.79 38.51
CA VAL A 4 18.73 -21.63 37.66
C VAL A 4 17.24 -21.61 37.31
N TRP A 5 16.55 -20.50 37.55
CA TRP A 5 15.20 -20.24 37.01
C TRP A 5 15.33 -19.32 35.80
N ILE A 6 15.62 -19.90 34.63
CA ILE A 6 15.44 -19.19 33.36
C ILE A 6 13.96 -19.30 33.03
N HIS A 7 13.15 -18.32 33.46
CA HIS A 7 11.89 -18.10 32.79
C HIS A 7 12.22 -17.37 31.48
N THR A 8 12.39 -18.13 30.40
CA THR A 8 12.44 -17.54 29.07
C THR A 8 11.05 -16.98 28.80
N ASP A 9 10.90 -15.67 29.00
CA ASP A 9 9.71 -14.92 28.63
C ASP A 9 9.59 -14.95 27.09
N ALA A 10 8.80 -15.90 26.60
CA ALA A 10 8.48 -16.06 25.19
C ALA A 10 7.42 -15.03 24.71
N ALA A 11 7.09 -14.01 25.52
CA ALA A 11 6.09 -13.01 25.18
C ALA A 11 6.69 -11.74 24.54
N ALA A 12 8.01 -11.53 24.63
CA ALA A 12 8.66 -10.36 24.06
C ALA A 12 8.87 -10.40 22.53
N MET A 13 8.69 -11.54 21.87
CA MET A 13 8.93 -11.70 20.42
C MET A 13 7.70 -11.41 19.54
N SER A 14 6.53 -11.12 20.11
CA SER A 14 5.29 -10.89 19.34
C SER A 14 4.91 -9.41 19.19
N ALA A 15 5.66 -8.47 19.78
CA ALA A 15 5.38 -7.04 19.68
C ALA A 15 6.14 -6.34 18.53
N ALA A 16 7.14 -7.01 17.94
CA ALA A 16 7.91 -6.47 16.81
C ALA A 16 7.23 -6.70 15.45
N ASP A 17 6.28 -7.64 15.38
CA ASP A 17 5.56 -7.99 14.15
C ASP A 17 4.47 -6.94 13.83
N SER A 18 3.74 -6.48 14.86
CA SER A 18 2.68 -5.47 14.71
C SER A 18 3.18 -4.08 14.31
N HIS A 19 4.45 -3.74 14.57
CA HIS A 19 5.02 -2.45 14.14
C HIS A 19 5.53 -2.49 12.69
N ALA A 20 5.86 -3.67 12.17
CA ALA A 20 6.20 -3.85 10.76
C ALA A 20 4.96 -3.72 9.88
N GLU A 21 3.79 -4.18 10.36
CA GLU A 21 2.54 -4.03 9.63
C GLU A 21 2.11 -2.57 9.48
N ASP A 22 2.29 -1.72 10.50
CA ASP A 22 1.99 -0.28 10.41
C ASP A 22 2.99 0.50 9.52
N MET A 23 4.20 -0.02 9.31
CA MET A 23 5.26 0.70 8.56
C MET A 23 5.20 0.46 7.05
N LEU A 24 4.45 -0.55 6.58
CA LEU A 24 4.42 -0.92 5.16
C LEU A 24 3.90 0.22 4.30
N VAL A 25 2.74 0.81 4.64
CA VAL A 25 2.15 1.92 3.87
C VAL A 25 3.09 3.12 3.84
N ALA A 26 3.71 3.47 4.96
CA ALA A 26 4.66 4.59 5.03
C ALA A 26 5.91 4.34 4.17
N THR A 27 6.45 3.13 4.20
CA THR A 27 7.63 2.73 3.43
C THR A 27 7.31 2.70 1.93
N CYS A 28 6.18 2.11 1.55
CA CYS A 28 5.72 2.08 0.16
C CYS A 28 5.42 3.49 -0.35
N LEU A 29 4.88 4.40 0.46
CA LEU A 29 4.70 5.81 0.05
C LEU A 29 6.02 6.51 -0.27
N ALA A 30 7.07 6.25 0.52
CA ALA A 30 8.40 6.78 0.24
C ALA A 30 9.00 6.19 -1.06
N ALA A 31 8.88 4.88 -1.25
CA ALA A 31 9.34 4.20 -2.47
C ALA A 31 8.55 4.64 -3.72
N ALA A 32 7.23 4.77 -3.59
CA ALA A 32 6.31 5.30 -4.61
C ALA A 32 6.66 6.73 -5.01
N ALA A 33 7.05 7.58 -4.05
CA ALA A 33 7.56 8.92 -4.35
C ALA A 33 8.88 8.90 -5.15
N GLY A 34 9.69 7.85 -4.98
CA GLY A 34 10.87 7.56 -5.80
C GLY A 34 10.58 6.93 -7.16
N GLY A 35 9.30 6.63 -7.46
CA GLY A 35 8.88 6.02 -8.72
C GLY A 35 8.92 4.49 -8.75
N ASP A 36 9.02 3.83 -7.59
CA ASP A 36 8.98 2.37 -7.52
C ASP A 36 7.58 1.84 -7.90
N ILE A 37 7.55 1.01 -8.95
CA ILE A 37 6.33 0.43 -9.51
C ILE A 37 5.72 -0.60 -8.57
N ASN A 38 6.55 -1.38 -7.87
CA ASN A 38 6.09 -2.41 -6.94
C ASN A 38 5.44 -1.75 -5.72
N ALA A 39 6.00 -0.63 -5.26
CA ALA A 39 5.42 0.13 -4.15
C ALA A 39 4.01 0.67 -4.47
N TYR A 40 3.76 1.05 -5.73
CA TYR A 40 2.39 1.38 -6.16
C TYR A 40 1.46 0.16 -6.12
N TYR A 41 1.94 -1.03 -6.47
CA TYR A 41 1.13 -2.25 -6.38
C TYR A 41 0.82 -2.59 -4.92
N ASP A 42 1.82 -2.57 -4.04
CA ASP A 42 1.68 -2.90 -2.62
C ASP A 42 0.72 -1.94 -1.90
N LEU A 43 0.78 -0.64 -2.22
CA LEU A 43 -0.21 0.33 -1.73
C LEU A 43 -1.62 0.00 -2.23
N GLY A 44 -1.76 -0.39 -3.49
CA GLY A 44 -3.04 -0.83 -4.05
C GLY A 44 -3.64 -2.00 -3.26
N VAL A 45 -2.80 -3.00 -2.92
CA VAL A 45 -3.21 -4.16 -2.12
C VAL A 45 -3.57 -3.78 -0.69
N ALA A 46 -2.78 -2.91 -0.06
CA ALA A 46 -3.05 -2.47 1.31
C ALA A 46 -4.41 -1.77 1.42
N TYR A 47 -4.72 -0.84 0.51
CA TYR A 47 -6.00 -0.15 0.48
C TYR A 47 -7.15 -1.02 -0.02
N SER A 48 -6.93 -2.03 -0.88
CA SER A 48 -8.02 -2.91 -1.31
C SER A 48 -8.44 -3.87 -0.19
N THR A 49 -7.49 -4.32 0.62
CA THR A 49 -7.73 -5.26 1.71
C THR A 49 -8.02 -4.60 3.05
N GLY A 50 -7.68 -3.31 3.22
CA GLY A 50 -7.75 -2.64 4.51
C GLY A 50 -6.78 -3.24 5.53
N SER A 51 -5.53 -3.44 5.12
CA SER A 51 -4.46 -4.01 5.95
C SER A 51 -3.41 -2.94 6.30
N HIS A 52 -2.44 -3.27 7.17
CA HIS A 52 -1.29 -2.39 7.44
C HIS A 52 -1.67 -1.01 8.01
N GLY A 53 -2.72 -0.98 8.86
CA GLY A 53 -3.17 0.22 9.55
C GLY A 53 -4.00 1.19 8.69
N VAL A 54 -4.39 0.80 7.46
CA VAL A 54 -5.34 1.56 6.63
C VAL A 54 -6.68 0.85 6.52
N ASP A 55 -7.75 1.62 6.42
CA ASP A 55 -9.07 1.10 6.09
C ASP A 55 -9.16 0.72 4.61
N CYS A 56 -10.08 -0.18 4.29
CA CYS A 56 -10.38 -0.53 2.91
C CYS A 56 -10.94 0.71 2.16
N ASP A 57 -10.23 1.15 1.13
CA ASP A 57 -10.61 2.27 0.27
C ASP A 57 -10.32 1.92 -1.19
N LEU A 58 -11.37 1.55 -1.93
CA LEU A 58 -11.26 1.18 -3.34
C LEU A 58 -10.81 2.36 -4.24
N ILE A 59 -11.05 3.60 -3.84
CA ILE A 59 -10.61 4.78 -4.60
C ILE A 59 -9.10 4.93 -4.51
N GLU A 60 -8.51 4.80 -3.31
CA GLU A 60 -7.07 4.80 -3.15
C GLU A 60 -6.45 3.54 -3.79
N ALA A 61 -7.04 2.36 -3.60
CA ALA A 61 -6.57 1.14 -4.24
C ALA A 61 -6.49 1.27 -5.77
N HIS A 62 -7.58 1.74 -6.40
CA HIS A 62 -7.63 1.96 -7.84
C HIS A 62 -6.61 2.99 -8.30
N LYS A 63 -6.43 4.09 -7.57
CA LYS A 63 -5.39 5.08 -7.87
C LYS A 63 -4.01 4.43 -7.92
N TRP A 64 -3.63 3.65 -6.91
CA TRP A 64 -2.32 3.03 -6.83
C TRP A 64 -2.11 1.94 -7.88
N PHE A 65 -3.09 1.07 -8.09
CA PHE A 65 -3.03 0.09 -9.18
C PHE A 65 -2.99 0.75 -10.56
N ASN A 66 -3.69 1.87 -10.76
CA ASN A 66 -3.60 2.63 -12.00
C ASN A 66 -2.18 3.16 -12.25
N LEU A 67 -1.51 3.69 -11.23
CA LEU A 67 -0.13 4.16 -11.33
C LEU A 67 0.84 3.01 -11.65
N ALA A 68 0.71 1.87 -10.97
CA ALA A 68 1.51 0.68 -11.27
C ALA A 68 1.26 0.16 -12.70
N ALA A 69 0.00 0.06 -13.12
CA ALA A 69 -0.39 -0.45 -14.43
C ALA A 69 0.11 0.44 -15.58
N VAL A 70 0.03 1.77 -15.44
CA VAL A 70 0.56 2.72 -16.45
C VAL A 70 2.08 2.60 -16.61
N ASN A 71 2.78 2.17 -15.57
CA ASN A 71 4.22 1.90 -15.61
C ASN A 71 4.58 0.45 -16.01
N GLY A 72 3.59 -0.37 -16.40
CA GLY A 72 3.82 -1.71 -16.96
C GLY A 72 3.64 -2.87 -15.98
N HIS A 73 3.09 -2.65 -14.79
CA HIS A 73 2.81 -3.74 -13.85
C HIS A 73 1.56 -4.53 -14.28
N GLY A 74 1.75 -5.73 -14.85
CA GLY A 74 0.67 -6.55 -15.40
C GLY A 74 -0.39 -6.97 -14.37
N GLU A 75 0.04 -7.40 -13.18
CA GLU A 75 -0.90 -7.77 -12.10
C GLU A 75 -1.71 -6.56 -11.61
N ALA A 76 -1.10 -5.36 -11.63
CA ALA A 76 -1.83 -4.17 -11.21
C ALA A 76 -2.93 -3.79 -12.21
N GLN A 77 -2.73 -4.08 -13.50
CA GLN A 77 -3.78 -3.91 -14.51
C GLN A 77 -4.98 -4.81 -14.23
N MET A 78 -4.73 -6.07 -13.84
CA MET A 78 -5.78 -7.02 -13.47
C MET A 78 -6.50 -6.57 -12.20
N CYS A 79 -5.76 -6.32 -11.10
CA CYS A 79 -6.36 -5.86 -9.85
C CYS A 79 -7.15 -4.56 -10.01
N ARG A 80 -6.68 -3.61 -10.83
CA ARG A 80 -7.43 -2.39 -11.14
C ARG A 80 -8.76 -2.71 -11.83
N ALA A 81 -8.76 -3.62 -12.80
CA ALA A 81 -9.97 -4.02 -13.51
C ALA A 81 -10.96 -4.69 -12.55
N ASP A 82 -10.48 -5.63 -11.73
CA ASP A 82 -11.30 -6.38 -10.78
C ASP A 82 -12.01 -5.42 -9.80
N ILE A 83 -11.29 -4.49 -9.17
CA ILE A 83 -11.93 -3.54 -8.24
C ILE A 83 -12.78 -2.48 -8.97
N SER A 84 -12.53 -2.21 -10.25
CA SER A 84 -13.34 -1.25 -11.01
C SER A 84 -14.77 -1.74 -11.20
N ASP A 85 -14.98 -3.06 -11.21
CA ASP A 85 -16.31 -3.66 -11.34
C ASP A 85 -17.17 -3.44 -10.07
N GLU A 86 -16.53 -3.19 -8.93
CA GLU A 86 -17.18 -2.87 -7.64
C GLU A 86 -17.41 -1.37 -7.44
N MET A 87 -16.80 -0.52 -8.28
CA MET A 87 -16.84 0.93 -8.16
C MET A 87 -17.84 1.56 -9.12
N ASN A 88 -18.41 2.70 -8.73
CA ASN A 88 -19.20 3.51 -9.65
C ASN A 88 -18.34 4.51 -10.44
N ALA A 89 -18.89 5.05 -11.53
CA ALA A 89 -18.17 5.96 -12.42
C ALA A 89 -17.61 7.23 -11.74
N ARG A 90 -18.26 7.71 -10.66
CA ARG A 90 -17.76 8.89 -9.92
C ARG A 90 -16.54 8.53 -9.09
N GLU A 91 -16.53 7.35 -8.47
CA GLU A 91 -15.41 6.84 -7.69
C GLU A 91 -14.20 6.55 -8.59
N ILE A 92 -14.43 5.96 -9.77
CA ILE A 92 -13.36 5.75 -10.76
C ILE A 92 -12.77 7.10 -11.22
N ALA A 93 -13.63 8.08 -11.51
CA ALA A 93 -13.18 9.41 -11.90
C ALA A 93 -12.38 10.11 -10.78
N GLU A 94 -12.80 9.94 -9.52
CA GLU A 94 -12.08 10.40 -8.33
C GLU A 94 -10.70 9.76 -8.24
N ALA A 95 -10.62 8.43 -8.32
CA ALA A 95 -9.36 7.68 -8.24
C ALA A 95 -8.36 8.11 -9.33
N GLN A 96 -8.86 8.24 -10.57
CA GLN A 96 -8.04 8.71 -11.69
C GLN A 96 -7.57 10.15 -11.51
N ARG A 97 -8.40 11.03 -10.93
CA ARG A 97 -7.99 12.40 -10.63
C ARG A 97 -6.88 12.43 -9.59
N ARG A 98 -7.04 11.69 -8.48
CA ARG A 98 -6.01 11.56 -7.44
C ARG A 98 -4.70 10.98 -7.97
N ALA A 99 -4.76 10.04 -8.91
CA ALA A 99 -3.56 9.50 -9.56
C ALA A 99 -2.80 10.57 -10.36
N ARG A 100 -3.53 11.41 -11.11
CA ARG A 100 -2.94 12.54 -11.86
C ARG A 100 -2.35 13.58 -10.92
N GLU A 101 -3.05 13.90 -9.84
CA GLU A 101 -2.57 14.83 -8.81
C GLU A 101 -1.29 14.31 -8.14
N TRP A 102 -1.21 13.00 -7.85
CA TRP A 102 -0.01 12.37 -7.32
C TRP A 102 1.19 12.55 -8.25
N ILE A 103 1.06 12.19 -9.54
CA ILE A 103 2.13 12.37 -10.53
C ILE A 103 2.55 13.83 -10.63
N ALA A 104 1.59 14.76 -10.68
CA ALA A 104 1.88 16.19 -10.76
C ALA A 104 2.64 16.71 -9.52
N ALA A 105 2.29 16.20 -8.33
CA ALA A 105 2.92 16.58 -7.08
C ALA A 105 4.33 15.98 -6.92
N THR A 106 4.53 14.71 -7.30
CA THR A 106 5.85 14.05 -7.22
C THR A 106 6.80 14.54 -8.30
N SER A 107 6.32 14.78 -9.52
CA SER A 107 7.13 15.33 -10.62
C SER A 107 7.62 16.75 -10.32
N ARG A 108 6.83 17.55 -9.59
CA ARG A 108 7.27 18.88 -9.12
C ARG A 108 8.33 18.81 -8.04
N ARG A 109 8.38 17.74 -7.23
CA ARG A 109 9.41 17.54 -6.20
C ARG A 109 10.75 17.08 -6.79
N ALA A 110 10.77 16.61 -8.03
CA ALA A 110 11.96 16.12 -8.72
C ALA A 110 12.66 17.17 -9.60
N ALA A 111 12.13 18.41 -9.69
CA ALA A 111 12.63 19.52 -10.50
C ALA A 111 13.19 20.66 -9.63
#